data_AF-A0A2E9JDR6-F1
#
_entry.id   AF-A0A2E9JDR6-F1
#
_cell.length_a   1.000
_cell.length_b   1.000
_cell.length_c   1.000
_cell.angle_alpha   90.00
_cell.angle_beta   90.00
_cell.angle_gamma   90.00
#
_symmetry.space_group_name_H-M   'P 1'
#
loop_
_entity.id
_entity.type
_entity.pdbx_description
1 polymer ?
#
loop_
_entity_poly.entity_id
_entity_poly.type
_entity_poly.pdbx_seq_one_letter_code
_entity_poly.pdbx_strand_id
1 'polypeptide(L)' 'MEIPYTELSDEALRGIIEEYITREGTEYGTREFSLEQKIEHVRQQLLRREIKINFDAETQSCNLVAVG' A
#
# COMPACT_ATOMS: atom_id res chain seq x y z
N MET A 1 -4.29 -13.15 5.43
CA MET A 1 -4.42 -13.91 4.16
C MET A 1 -3.88 -13.03 3.05
N GLU A 2 -2.93 -13.50 2.26
CA GLU A 2 -2.44 -12.72 1.11
C GLU A 2 -3.50 -12.70 0.00
N ILE A 3 -3.81 -11.52 -0.52
CA ILE A 3 -4.71 -11.35 -1.67
C ILE A 3 -3.99 -10.58 -2.79
N PRO A 4 -4.21 -10.93 -4.07
CA PRO A 4 -3.65 -10.17 -5.18
C PRO A 4 -4.23 -8.76 -5.20
N TYR A 5 -3.37 -7.74 -5.36
CA TYR A 5 -3.82 -6.36 -5.48
C TYR A 5 -4.73 -6.10 -6.69
N THR A 6 -4.67 -6.99 -7.70
CA THR A 6 -5.52 -6.98 -8.89
C THR A 6 -6.96 -7.42 -8.64
N GLU A 7 -7.25 -8.02 -7.47
CA GLU A 7 -8.63 -8.40 -7.09
C GLU A 7 -9.38 -7.26 -6.40
N LEU A 8 -8.70 -6.17 -6.05
CA LEU A 8 -9.30 -4.99 -5.47
C LEU A 8 -9.73 -3.99 -6.54
N SER A 9 -10.78 -3.22 -6.24
CA SER A 9 -11.09 -2.03 -7.04
C SER A 9 -9.97 -1.00 -6.90
N ASP A 10 -9.79 -0.16 -7.93
CA ASP A 10 -8.83 0.94 -7.88
C ASP A 10 -9.03 1.85 -6.64
N GLU A 11 -10.29 2.09 -6.27
CA GLU A 11 -10.64 2.89 -5.09
C GLU A 11 -10.21 2.21 -3.79
N ALA A 12 -10.50 0.91 -3.63
CA ALA A 12 -10.09 0.16 -2.44
C ALA A 12 -8.56 0.08 -2.33
N LEU A 13 -7.88 -0.24 -3.45
CA LEU A 13 -6.43 -0.28 -3.50
C LEU A 13 -5.82 1.07 -3.15
N ARG A 14 -6.38 2.16 -3.69
CA ARG A 14 -5.92 3.51 -3.39
C ARG A 14 -6.09 3.84 -1.91
N GLY A 15 -7.24 3.55 -1.30
CA GLY A 15 -7.47 3.81 0.12
C GLY A 15 -6.48 3.08 1.03
N ILE A 16 -6.20 1.81 0.73
CA ILE A 16 -5.20 1.01 1.47
C ILE A 16 -3.80 1.62 1.33
N ILE A 17 -3.43 2.06 0.12
CA ILE A 17 -2.13 2.70 -0.13
C ILE A 17 -2.02 4.04 0.62
N GLU A 18 -3.07 4.86 0.61
CA GLU A 18 -3.10 6.13 1.35
C GLU A 18 -2.97 5.91 2.86
N GLU A 19 -3.66 4.90 3.40
CA GLU A 19 -3.54 4.52 4.81
C GLU A 19 -2.11 4.08 5.14
N TYR A 20 -1.50 3.25 4.29
CA TYR A 20 -0.13 2.78 4.45
C TYR A 20 0.88 3.94 4.46
N ILE A 21 0.76 4.89 3.52
CA ILE A 21 1.60 6.09 3.44
C ILE A 21 1.45 6.95 4.71
N THR A 22 0.22 7.08 5.21
CA THR A 22 -0.09 7.89 6.39
C THR A 22 0.45 7.26 7.68
N ARG A 23 0.36 5.92 7.80
CA ARG A 23 0.80 5.16 8.99
C ARG A 23 2.30 4.99 9.09
N GLU A 24 2.97 4.69 7.98
CA GLU A 24 4.43 4.52 7.95
C GLU A 24 5.17 5.85 8.17
N GLY A 25 4.46 6.98 8.15
CA GLY A 25 5.05 8.31 8.37
C GLY A 25 6.21 8.53 7.41
N THR A 26 6.04 8.14 6.14
CA THR A 26 7.17 8.10 5.20
C THR A 26 7.70 9.51 4.93
N GLU A 27 8.68 9.91 5.73
CA GLU A 27 9.65 10.95 5.44
C GLU A 27 10.52 10.40 4.29
N TYR A 28 9.99 10.47 3.07
CA TYR A 28 10.74 10.17 1.84
C TYR A 28 11.80 11.27 1.61
N GLY A 29 12.77 11.41 2.52
CA GLY A 29 13.89 12.33 2.45
C GLY A 29 13.50 13.81 2.33
N THR A 30 14.51 14.66 2.17
CA THR A 30 14.44 16.13 2.08
C THR A 30 13.62 16.70 0.91
N ARG A 31 12.89 15.84 0.16
CA ARG A 31 12.02 16.20 -0.94
C ARG A 31 10.58 15.86 -0.59
N GLU A 32 9.72 16.87 -0.56
CA GLU A 32 8.28 16.70 -0.44
C GLU A 32 7.74 16.03 -1.72
N PHE A 33 7.51 14.72 -1.67
CA PHE A 33 6.73 14.02 -2.68
C PHE A 33 5.25 14.30 -2.47
N SER A 34 4.52 14.57 -3.55
CA SER A 34 3.07 14.67 -3.50
C SER A 34 2.45 13.31 -3.12
N LEU A 35 1.22 13.32 -2.61
CA LEU A 35 0.49 12.09 -2.30
C LEU A 35 0.42 11.15 -3.51
N GLU A 36 0.15 11.70 -4.70
CA GLU A 36 0.10 10.91 -5.94
C GLU A 36 1.43 10.23 -6.27
N GLN A 37 2.56 10.90 -6.05
CA GLN A 37 3.88 10.30 -6.27
C GLN A 37 4.15 9.16 -5.29
N LYS A 38 3.75 9.34 -4.03
CA LYS A 38 3.86 8.29 -3.01
C LYS A 38 2.98 7.09 -3.36
N ILE A 39 1.75 7.33 -3.83
CA ILE A 39 0.85 6.26 -4.29
C ILE A 39 1.48 5.47 -5.43
N GLU A 40 2.04 6.16 -6.43
CA GLU A 40 2.69 5.50 -7.56
C GLU A 40 3.91 4.69 -7.11
N HIS A 41 4.72 5.20 -6.18
CA HIS A 41 5.83 4.44 -5.61
C HIS A 41 5.36 3.15 -4.92
N VAL A 42 4.31 3.19 -4.11
CA VAL A 42 3.75 2.00 -3.45
C VAL A 42 3.19 1.01 -4.49
N ARG A 43 2.55 1.50 -5.57
CA ARG A 43 2.13 0.64 -6.69
C ARG A 43 3.32 -0.06 -7.34
N GLN A 44 4.45 0.62 -7.52
CA GLN A 44 5.67 0.00 -8.06
C GLN A 44 6.23 -1.07 -7.11
N GLN A 45 6.18 -0.86 -5.79
CA GLN A 45 6.60 -1.86 -4.80
C GLN A 45 5.71 -3.12 -4.86
N LEU A 46 4.39 -2.97 -5.04
CA LEU A 46 3.47 -4.08 -5.26
C LEU A 46 3.82 -4.86 -6.53
N LEU A 47 4.11 -4.17 -7.64
CA LEU A 47 4.53 -4.79 -8.90
C LEU A 47 5.84 -5.58 -8.75
N ARG A 48 6.78 -5.06 -7.96
CA ARG A 48 8.07 -5.69 -7.66
C ARG A 48 7.99 -6.79 -6.60
N ARG A 49 6.81 -7.00 -5.99
CA ARG A 49 6.59 -7.93 -4.87
C ARG A 49 7.44 -7.62 -3.64
N GLU A 50 7.81 -6.35 -3.46
CA GLU A 50 8.51 -5.86 -2.26
C GLU A 50 7.53 -5.70 -1.09
N ILE A 51 6.26 -5.43 -1.40
CA ILE A 51 5.15 -5.39 -0.47
C ILE A 51 3.97 -6.21 -1.02
N LYS A 52 3.05 -6.58 -0.14
CA LYS A 52 1.85 -7.34 -0.49
C LYS A 52 0.65 -6.92 0.33
N ILE A 53 -0.55 -7.25 -0.17
CA ILE A 53 -1.79 -7.01 0.56
C ILE A 53 -2.07 -8.21 1.44
N ASN A 54 -2.21 -7.95 2.74
CA ASN A 54 -2.71 -8.91 3.71
C ASN A 54 -4.12 -8.51 4.14
N PHE A 55 -5.08 -9.39 3.84
CA PHE A 55 -6.43 -9.35 4.36
C PHE A 55 -6.50 -10.01 5.74
N ASP A 56 -7.01 -9.28 6.72
CA ASP A 56 -7.35 -9.77 8.04
C ASP A 56 -8.85 -10.07 8.10
N ALA A 57 -9.20 -11.34 8.26
CA ALA A 57 -10.57 -11.80 8.30
C ALA A 57 -11.29 -11.45 9.61
N GLU A 58 -10.55 -11.23 10.70
CA GLU A 58 -11.14 -10.88 12.00
C GLU A 58 -11.61 -9.43 11.99
N THR A 59 -10.77 -8.53 11.50
CA THR A 59 -11.07 -7.10 11.40
C THR A 59 -11.74 -6.70 10.08
N GLN A 60 -11.86 -7.65 9.14
CA GLN A 60 -12.31 -7.44 7.76
C GLN A 60 -11.56 -6.29 7.06
N SER A 61 -10.27 -6.14 7.36
CA SER A 61 -9.44 -5.04 6.86
C SER A 61 -8.34 -5.53 5.92
N CYS A 62 -7.95 -4.68 4.96
CA CYS A 62 -6.81 -4.92 4.09
C CYS A 62 -5.68 -3.99 4.49
N ASN A 63 -4.47 -4.53 4.63
CA ASN A 63 -3.28 -3.75 4.95
C ASN A 63 -2.13 -4.13 4.00
N LEU A 64 -1.21 -3.19 3.78
CA LEU A 64 0.05 -3.46 3.08
C LEU A 64 1.12 -3.88 4.09
N VAL A 65 1.88 -4.92 3.74
CA VAL A 65 2.99 -5.43 4.55
C VAL A 65 4.19 -5.72 3.67
N ALA A 66 5.39 -5.47 4.16
CA ALA A 66 6.64 -5.80 3.47
C ALA A 66 6.80 -7.32 3.31
N VAL A 67 7.34 -7.74 2.17
CA VAL A 67 7.77 -9.11 1.92
C VAL A 67 9.22 -9.22 2.40
N GLY A 68 9.44 -9.94 3.49
CA GLY A 68 10.77 -10.23 4.04
C GLY A 68 11.54 -11.30 3.26
#